data_AF-A0AAV4HIF5-F1
#
_entry.id   AF-A0AAV4HIF5-F1
#
_cell.length_a   1.000
_cell.length_b   1.000
_cell.length_c   1.000
_cell.angle_alpha   90.00
_cell.angle_beta   90.00
_cell.angle_gamma   90.00
#
_symmetry.space_group_name_H-M   'P 1'
#
loop_
_entity.id
_entity.type
_entity.pdbx_description
1 polymer ?
#
loop_
_entity_poly.entity_id
_entity_poly.type
_entity_poly.pdbx_seq_one_letter_code
_entity_poly.pdbx_strand_id
1 'polypeptide(L)'
;ETPGPATAEDILKPGNQLVCAGYSLYGSATMVVLSLGQGVNGFMYDPAIGEFLLTERDMKIKPRGKIYSLNEGYEMYWDEATREYVNSKKRPSSGKPYGARYIGSMVADVHRTICYGGIFMYPATSQAPKGKLRLLYEANPMSYIVEQAGGAAIDGKQRILDIKPSSIHERCPVFMGSKDDVKDLEELYKKHNKA
;
A
#
# COMPACT_ATOMS: atom_id res chain seq x y z
N GLU A 1 8.03 -10.23 -26.73
CA GLU A 1 7.16 -9.13 -27.18
C GLU A 1 5.93 -9.73 -27.81
N THR A 2 4.73 -9.27 -27.47
CA THR A 2 3.49 -9.67 -28.15
C THR A 2 3.42 -8.87 -29.46
N PRO A 3 3.48 -9.50 -30.64
CA PRO A 3 3.37 -8.78 -31.90
C PRO A 3 1.94 -8.23 -32.09
N GLY A 4 1.82 -6.98 -32.56
CA GLY A 4 0.54 -6.33 -32.83
C GLY A 4 0.17 -5.20 -31.85
N PRO A 5 -0.97 -4.54 -32.04
CA PRO A 5 -1.46 -3.51 -31.12
C PRO A 5 -1.78 -4.10 -29.74
N ALA A 6 -1.54 -3.32 -28.70
CA ALA A 6 -1.84 -3.74 -27.33
C ALA A 6 -3.33 -4.08 -27.16
N THR A 7 -3.59 -5.21 -26.51
CA THR A 7 -4.93 -5.70 -26.22
C THR A 7 -5.26 -5.53 -24.73
N ALA A 8 -6.53 -5.75 -24.35
CA ALA A 8 -6.90 -5.78 -22.94
C ALA A 8 -6.13 -6.87 -22.17
N GLU A 9 -5.81 -8.00 -22.80
CA GLU A 9 -5.04 -9.08 -22.18
C GLU A 9 -3.58 -8.67 -21.86
N ASP A 10 -3.01 -7.73 -22.64
CA ASP A 10 -1.69 -7.18 -22.35
C ASP A 10 -1.67 -6.31 -21.08
N ILE A 11 -2.82 -5.74 -20.71
CA ILE A 11 -3.02 -4.85 -19.56
C ILE A 11 -3.49 -5.62 -18.32
N LEU A 12 -4.39 -6.59 -18.49
CA LEU A 12 -5.05 -7.35 -17.41
C LEU A 12 -4.15 -8.47 -16.84
N LYS A 13 -2.92 -8.09 -16.46
CA LYS A 13 -1.92 -8.97 -15.86
C LYS A 13 -1.86 -8.75 -14.35
N PRO A 14 -1.59 -9.82 -13.57
CA PRO A 14 -1.36 -9.68 -12.13
C PRO A 14 -0.13 -8.81 -11.85
N GLY A 15 -0.14 -8.11 -10.71
CA GLY A 15 0.92 -7.18 -10.33
C GLY A 15 2.29 -7.83 -10.16
N ASN A 16 2.34 -9.14 -9.93
CA ASN A 16 3.59 -9.91 -9.85
C ASN A 16 4.33 -10.02 -11.20
N GLN A 17 3.71 -9.60 -12.31
CA GLN A 17 4.35 -9.49 -13.63
C GLN A 17 4.89 -8.08 -13.92
N LEU A 18 4.79 -7.13 -12.98
CA LEU A 18 5.40 -5.82 -13.14
C LEU A 18 6.93 -5.95 -13.21
N VAL A 19 7.52 -5.36 -14.25
CA VAL A 19 8.99 -5.26 -14.41
C VAL A 19 9.56 -4.02 -13.71
N CYS A 20 8.72 -3.02 -13.47
CA CYS A 20 9.03 -1.83 -12.71
C CYS A 20 7.76 -1.20 -12.14
N ALA A 21 7.90 -0.46 -11.05
CA ALA A 21 6.86 0.41 -10.53
C ALA A 21 7.48 1.62 -9.83
N GLY A 22 6.69 2.67 -9.68
CA GLY A 22 7.12 3.87 -9.00
C GLY A 22 5.99 4.86 -8.78
N TYR A 23 6.31 5.95 -8.10
CA TYR A 23 5.42 7.08 -7.89
C TYR A 23 6.19 8.39 -7.83
N SER A 24 5.50 9.48 -8.12
CA SER A 24 5.99 10.83 -7.89
C SER A 24 5.22 11.46 -6.74
N LEU A 25 5.94 12.03 -5.77
CA LEU A 25 5.38 12.72 -4.63
C LEU A 25 5.65 14.21 -4.76
N TYR A 26 4.60 15.00 -4.92
CA TYR A 26 4.65 16.47 -4.92
C TYR A 26 4.34 16.97 -3.49
N GLY A 27 5.31 16.81 -2.59
CA GLY A 27 5.20 17.22 -1.19
C GLY A 27 5.87 18.57 -0.93
N SER A 28 6.48 18.72 0.24
CA SER A 28 7.37 19.85 0.55
C SER A 28 8.60 19.89 -0.37
N ALA A 29 8.99 18.73 -0.89
CA ALA A 29 9.93 18.56 -1.99
C ALA A 29 9.32 17.58 -3.00
N THR A 30 9.75 17.68 -4.26
CA THR A 30 9.32 16.73 -5.31
C THR A 30 10.25 15.54 -5.33
N MET A 31 9.67 14.33 -5.30
CA MET A 31 10.44 13.08 -5.35
C MET A 31 9.88 12.12 -6.39
N VAL A 32 10.74 11.30 -6.96
CA VAL A 32 10.40 10.09 -7.71
C VAL A 32 10.94 8.90 -6.93
N VAL A 33 10.09 7.92 -6.65
CA VAL A 33 10.49 6.64 -6.03
C VAL A 33 10.26 5.53 -7.06
N LEU A 34 11.27 4.70 -7.28
CA LEU A 34 11.29 3.69 -8.34
C LEU A 34 11.84 2.35 -7.83
N SER A 35 11.28 1.26 -8.35
CA SER A 35 11.89 -0.07 -8.30
C SER A 35 11.86 -0.73 -9.67
N LEU A 36 12.94 -1.40 -10.02
CA LEU A 36 13.08 -2.27 -11.19
C LEU A 36 13.17 -3.76 -10.80
N GLY A 37 12.68 -4.11 -9.60
CA GLY A 37 12.71 -5.47 -9.05
C GLY A 37 13.93 -5.82 -8.19
N GLN A 38 14.83 -4.85 -7.97
CA GLN A 38 16.04 -5.00 -7.14
C GLN A 38 16.13 -3.87 -6.11
N GLY A 39 15.16 -3.85 -5.18
CA GLY A 39 15.08 -2.81 -4.15
C GLY A 39 14.39 -1.54 -4.64
N VAL A 40 14.35 -0.52 -3.77
CA VAL A 40 13.59 0.72 -3.98
C VAL A 40 14.53 1.90 -3.82
N ASN A 41 14.49 2.86 -4.75
CA ASN A 41 15.35 4.05 -4.69
C ASN A 41 14.50 5.31 -4.80
N GLY A 42 14.84 6.32 -4.01
CA GLY A 42 14.22 7.64 -3.99
C GLY A 42 15.15 8.70 -4.58
N PHE A 43 14.62 9.48 -5.50
CA PHE A 43 15.29 10.56 -6.18
C PHE A 43 14.57 11.86 -5.86
N MET A 44 15.30 12.87 -5.37
CA MET A 44 14.73 14.19 -5.07
C MET A 44 15.04 15.14 -6.22
N TYR A 45 14.04 15.94 -6.60
CA TYR A 45 14.17 16.94 -7.65
C TYR A 45 14.90 18.18 -7.13
N ASP A 46 15.99 18.57 -7.80
CA ASP A 46 16.65 19.86 -7.60
C ASP A 46 16.17 20.85 -8.69
N PRO A 47 15.34 21.85 -8.33
CA PRO A 47 14.81 22.81 -9.29
C PRO A 47 15.87 23.77 -9.85
N ALA A 48 17.04 23.91 -9.23
CA ALA A 48 18.09 24.81 -9.71
C ALA A 48 18.80 24.27 -10.95
N ILE A 49 18.88 22.94 -11.08
CA ILE A 49 19.53 22.25 -12.20
C ILE A 49 18.55 21.44 -13.06
N GLY A 50 17.32 21.22 -12.59
CA GLY A 50 16.29 20.48 -13.33
C GLY A 50 16.47 18.97 -13.32
N GLU A 51 17.14 18.41 -12.31
CA GLU A 51 17.53 17.00 -12.25
C GLU A 51 16.97 16.28 -11.03
N PHE A 52 16.76 14.96 -11.17
CA PHE A 52 16.40 14.06 -10.08
C PHE A 52 17.66 13.38 -9.53
N LEU A 53 18.07 13.75 -8.33
CA LEU A 53 19.27 13.25 -7.67
C LEU A 53 18.94 12.06 -6.78
N LEU A 54 19.73 10.99 -6.84
CA LEU A 54 19.58 9.86 -5.91
C LEU A 54 19.89 10.32 -4.48
N THR A 55 18.88 10.36 -3.62
CA THR A 55 19.01 10.77 -2.22
C THR A 55 18.77 9.63 -1.24
N GLU A 56 17.96 8.65 -1.64
CA GLU A 56 17.60 7.50 -0.81
C GLU A 56 17.91 6.20 -1.56
N ARG A 57 18.96 5.49 -1.16
CA ARG A 57 19.37 4.23 -1.78
C ARG A 57 18.81 3.04 -1.01
N ASP A 58 18.26 2.07 -1.73
CA ASP A 58 17.72 0.82 -1.18
C ASP A 58 16.80 1.03 0.05
N MET A 59 15.77 1.85 -0.13
CA MET A 59 14.78 2.17 0.90
C MET A 59 14.18 0.89 1.50
N LYS A 60 14.22 0.76 2.83
CA LYS A 60 13.64 -0.37 3.57
C LYS A 60 12.56 0.08 4.53
N ILE A 61 11.46 -0.65 4.54
CA ILE A 61 10.43 -0.50 5.55
C ILE A 61 10.81 -1.27 6.82
N LYS A 62 10.49 -0.69 7.98
CA LYS A 62 10.68 -1.38 9.26
C LYS A 62 9.74 -2.59 9.34
N PRO A 63 10.17 -3.73 9.92
CA PRO A 63 9.31 -4.89 10.11
C PRO A 63 8.00 -4.59 10.86
N ARG A 64 8.08 -3.68 11.85
CA ARG A 64 6.96 -3.18 12.66
C ARG A 64 7.07 -1.68 12.83
N GLY A 65 5.95 -0.99 12.71
CA GLY A 65 5.84 0.46 12.91
C GLY A 65 5.19 0.85 14.22
N LYS A 66 4.77 2.12 14.26
CA LYS A 66 4.04 2.74 15.38
C LYS A 66 2.94 3.68 14.87
N ILE A 67 2.55 3.54 13.60
CA ILE A 67 1.60 4.42 12.91
C ILE A 67 0.60 3.54 12.18
N TYR A 68 -0.68 3.88 12.29
CA TYR A 68 -1.70 3.39 11.37
C TYR A 68 -2.29 4.56 10.59
N SER A 69 -2.67 4.30 9.34
CA SER A 69 -3.18 5.29 8.42
C SER A 69 -4.45 4.79 7.75
N LEU A 70 -5.59 5.36 8.14
CA LEU A 70 -6.89 5.13 7.52
C LEU A 70 -7.83 6.31 7.77
N ASN A 71 -8.88 6.42 6.96
CA ASN A 71 -9.96 7.37 7.21
C ASN A 71 -10.93 6.84 8.28
N GLU A 72 -10.75 7.28 9.52
CA GLU A 72 -11.62 6.92 10.65
C GLU A 72 -13.08 7.38 10.53
N GLY A 73 -13.38 8.35 9.65
CA GLY A 73 -14.77 8.78 9.40
C GLY A 73 -15.67 7.68 8.81
N TYR A 74 -15.10 6.56 8.35
CA TYR A 74 -15.85 5.40 7.86
C TYR A 74 -16.03 4.29 8.90
N GLU A 75 -15.70 4.51 10.18
CA GLU A 75 -15.74 3.47 11.22
C GLU A 75 -17.05 2.70 11.27
N MET A 76 -18.20 3.38 11.13
CA MET A 76 -19.51 2.75 11.13
C MET A 76 -19.72 1.72 10.00
N TYR A 77 -18.94 1.80 8.92
CA TYR A 77 -19.08 0.97 7.73
C TYR A 77 -17.98 -0.09 7.56
N TRP A 78 -17.03 -0.18 8.49
CA TRP A 78 -15.96 -1.17 8.44
C TRP A 78 -16.44 -2.56 8.82
N ASP A 79 -15.75 -3.57 8.29
CA ASP A 79 -15.81 -4.94 8.79
C ASP A 79 -15.23 -5.07 10.22
N GLU A 80 -15.56 -6.18 10.86
CA GLU A 80 -15.14 -6.49 12.23
C GLU A 80 -13.62 -6.61 12.36
N ALA A 81 -12.94 -7.21 11.39
CA ALA A 81 -11.48 -7.38 11.42
C ALA A 81 -10.74 -6.02 11.44
N THR A 82 -11.15 -5.09 10.57
CA THR A 82 -10.61 -3.73 10.54
C THR A 82 -10.89 -2.99 11.84
N ARG A 83 -12.12 -3.09 12.35
CA ARG A 83 -12.53 -2.44 13.60
C ARG A 83 -11.75 -2.97 14.80
N GLU A 84 -11.61 -4.30 14.91
CA GLU A 84 -10.81 -4.95 15.96
C GLU A 84 -9.34 -4.53 15.86
N TYR A 85 -8.76 -4.52 14.66
CA TYR A 85 -7.39 -4.10 14.43
C TYR A 85 -7.14 -2.67 14.91
N VAL A 86 -7.93 -1.70 14.43
CA VAL A 86 -7.79 -0.29 14.81
C VAL A 86 -7.96 -0.10 16.31
N ASN A 87 -8.93 -0.78 16.93
CA ASN A 87 -9.12 -0.73 18.38
C ASN A 87 -7.92 -1.29 19.14
N SER A 88 -7.31 -2.38 18.67
CA SER A 88 -6.10 -2.94 19.28
C SER A 88 -4.90 -1.98 19.22
N LYS A 89 -4.81 -1.16 18.16
CA LYS A 89 -3.73 -0.17 18.01
C LYS A 89 -3.99 1.11 18.83
N LYS A 90 -5.25 1.50 19.03
CA LYS A 90 -5.66 2.61 19.92
C LYS A 90 -5.54 2.24 21.40
N ARG A 91 -5.88 1.01 21.76
CA ARG A 91 -5.95 0.51 23.15
C ARG A 91 -5.17 -0.80 23.27
N PRO A 92 -3.83 -0.77 23.11
CA PRO A 92 -3.05 -1.99 23.16
C PRO A 92 -3.04 -2.56 24.59
N SER A 93 -3.02 -3.88 24.71
CA SER A 93 -2.89 -4.58 26.00
C SER A 93 -1.52 -4.35 26.66
N SER A 94 -0.51 -4.00 25.86
CA SER A 94 0.83 -3.67 26.33
C SER A 94 1.50 -2.65 25.39
N GLY A 95 2.40 -1.83 25.94
CA GLY A 95 3.09 -0.79 25.17
C GLY A 95 2.27 0.48 24.94
N LYS A 96 2.72 1.32 24.00
CA LYS A 96 2.06 2.60 23.68
C LYS A 96 1.09 2.44 22.51
N PRO A 97 -0.04 3.17 22.50
CA PRO A 97 -0.89 3.29 21.32
C PRO A 97 -0.11 3.73 20.08
N TYR A 98 -0.58 3.30 18.92
CA TYR A 98 -0.04 3.77 17.64
C TYR A 98 -0.52 5.20 17.38
N GLY A 99 0.32 6.00 16.73
CA GLY A 99 -0.11 7.31 16.22
C GLY A 99 -1.02 7.15 15.01
N ALA A 100 -2.14 7.87 14.97
CA ALA A 100 -2.93 8.01 13.76
C ALA A 100 -2.31 9.07 12.84
N ARG A 101 -2.13 8.74 11.56
CA ARG A 101 -1.76 9.70 10.51
C ARG A 101 -2.52 9.38 9.24
N TYR A 102 -3.27 10.34 8.73
CA TYR A 102 -3.98 10.19 7.47
C TYR A 102 -3.94 11.50 6.71
N ILE A 103 -3.13 11.55 5.65
CA ILE A 103 -2.98 12.74 4.79
C ILE A 103 -4.17 12.82 3.83
N GLY A 104 -4.74 11.67 3.44
CA GLY A 104 -5.81 11.60 2.45
C GLY A 104 -5.29 11.51 1.01
N SER A 105 -3.98 11.32 0.85
CA SER A 105 -3.31 11.05 -0.42
C SER A 105 -2.55 9.74 -0.29
N MET A 106 -2.94 8.73 -1.08
CA MET A 106 -2.32 7.40 -1.03
C MET A 106 -0.81 7.47 -1.19
N VAL A 107 -0.31 8.26 -2.15
CA VAL A 107 1.13 8.41 -2.40
C VAL A 107 1.85 8.93 -1.14
N ALA A 108 1.32 9.96 -0.50
CA ALA A 108 1.94 10.57 0.68
C ALA A 108 1.87 9.66 1.91
N ASP A 109 0.73 8.98 2.11
CA ASP A 109 0.53 8.06 3.22
C ASP A 109 1.40 6.79 3.08
N VAL A 110 1.52 6.23 1.87
CA VAL A 110 2.39 5.09 1.57
C VAL A 110 3.87 5.47 1.66
N HIS A 111 4.27 6.63 1.12
CA HIS A 111 5.65 7.10 1.23
C HIS A 111 6.10 7.22 2.70
N ARG A 112 5.27 7.86 3.54
CA ARG A 112 5.52 7.93 4.99
C ARG A 112 5.60 6.54 5.62
N THR A 113 4.73 5.62 5.20
CA THR A 113 4.70 4.24 5.70
C THR A 113 5.99 3.50 5.37
N ILE A 114 6.55 3.70 4.17
CA ILE A 114 7.86 3.14 3.78
C ILE A 114 8.96 3.71 4.68
N CYS A 115 9.03 5.03 4.84
CA CYS A 115 10.12 5.68 5.59
C CYS A 115 10.07 5.41 7.10
N TYR A 116 8.87 5.39 7.70
CA TYR A 116 8.72 5.35 9.16
C TYR A 116 8.25 3.99 9.69
N GLY A 117 7.78 3.10 8.83
CA GLY A 117 7.05 1.91 9.20
C GLY A 117 5.61 2.22 9.61
N GLY A 118 4.83 1.15 9.78
CA GLY A 118 3.42 1.19 10.14
C GLY A 118 2.58 0.58 9.03
N ILE A 119 1.29 0.92 9.00
CA ILE A 119 0.35 0.37 8.03
C ILE A 119 -0.53 1.46 7.42
N PHE A 120 -0.69 1.40 6.10
CA PHE A 120 -1.72 2.10 5.36
C PHE A 120 -2.87 1.15 5.06
N MET A 121 -4.10 1.63 5.28
CA MET A 121 -5.31 0.83 5.17
C MET A 121 -6.41 1.61 4.45
N TYR A 122 -6.97 0.96 3.44
CA TYR A 122 -8.16 1.39 2.72
C TYR A 122 -9.10 0.18 2.58
N PRO A 123 -9.81 -0.19 3.65
CA PRO A 123 -10.67 -1.37 3.67
C PRO A 123 -11.86 -1.23 2.69
N ALA A 124 -12.53 -2.35 2.41
CA ALA A 124 -13.90 -2.30 1.93
C ALA A 124 -14.79 -1.62 2.98
N THR A 125 -15.87 -1.00 2.53
CA THR A 125 -16.93 -0.52 3.41
C THR A 125 -18.27 -1.08 2.93
N SER A 126 -19.30 -1.07 3.76
CA SER A 126 -20.64 -1.46 3.29
C SER A 126 -21.16 -0.60 2.14
N GLN A 127 -20.67 0.64 2.00
CA GLN A 127 -20.97 1.53 0.86
C GLN A 127 -20.05 1.30 -0.37
N ALA A 128 -18.88 0.71 -0.16
CA ALA A 128 -17.90 0.40 -1.20
C ALA A 128 -17.34 -1.02 -0.98
N PRO A 129 -18.13 -2.08 -1.27
CA PRO A 129 -17.79 -3.45 -0.89
C PRO A 129 -16.57 -4.01 -1.63
N LYS A 130 -16.20 -3.42 -2.77
CA LYS A 130 -14.97 -3.74 -3.52
C LYS A 130 -13.80 -2.81 -3.18
N GLY A 131 -13.89 -2.01 -2.11
CA GLY A 131 -12.96 -0.93 -1.83
C GLY A 131 -13.10 0.24 -2.81
N LYS A 132 -12.19 1.22 -2.69
CA LYS A 132 -12.19 2.45 -3.51
C LYS A 132 -11.01 2.54 -4.47
N LEU A 133 -9.85 2.01 -4.07
CA LEU A 133 -8.60 2.09 -4.84
C LEU A 133 -8.63 1.09 -5.99
N ARG A 134 -7.99 1.42 -7.11
CA ARG A 134 -7.96 0.59 -8.30
C ARG A 134 -6.76 -0.33 -8.30
N LEU A 135 -7.02 -1.58 -8.68
CA LEU A 135 -6.03 -2.64 -8.65
C LEU A 135 -4.82 -2.30 -9.53
N LEU A 136 -5.06 -1.96 -10.81
CA LEU A 136 -3.98 -1.83 -11.79
C LEU A 136 -3.04 -0.64 -11.55
N TYR A 137 -3.58 0.52 -11.20
CA TYR A 137 -2.84 1.79 -11.21
C TYR A 137 -2.76 2.49 -9.86
N GLU A 138 -3.30 1.88 -8.79
CA GLU A 138 -3.10 2.34 -7.41
C GLU A 138 -2.50 1.20 -6.56
N ALA A 139 -3.20 0.07 -6.45
CA ALA A 139 -2.81 -1.01 -5.55
C ALA A 139 -1.56 -1.77 -6.02
N ASN A 140 -1.50 -2.20 -7.29
CA ASN A 140 -0.39 -2.99 -7.83
C ASN A 140 0.94 -2.22 -7.78
N PRO A 141 1.06 -0.98 -8.31
CA PRO A 141 2.34 -0.26 -8.29
C PRO A 141 2.84 0.00 -6.86
N MET A 142 1.94 0.36 -5.95
CA MET A 142 2.31 0.63 -4.55
C MET A 142 2.68 -0.64 -3.80
N SER A 143 1.96 -1.74 -4.03
CA SER A 143 2.28 -3.05 -3.43
C SER A 143 3.64 -3.55 -3.91
N TYR A 144 3.96 -3.36 -5.19
CA TYR A 144 5.28 -3.70 -5.75
C TYR A 144 6.40 -2.93 -5.02
N ILE A 145 6.25 -1.61 -4.86
CA ILE A 145 7.22 -0.81 -4.12
C ILE A 145 7.33 -1.25 -2.65
N VAL A 146 6.20 -1.47 -1.96
CA VAL A 146 6.20 -1.87 -0.54
C VAL A 146 6.88 -3.23 -0.34
N GLU A 147 6.61 -4.22 -1.18
CA GLU A 147 7.25 -5.53 -1.09
C GLU A 147 8.75 -5.48 -1.42
N GLN A 148 9.15 -4.70 -2.43
CA GLN A 148 10.57 -4.47 -2.74
C GLN A 148 11.32 -3.76 -1.61
N ALA A 149 10.62 -2.95 -0.81
CA ALA A 149 11.15 -2.35 0.40
C ALA A 149 11.17 -3.30 1.62
N GLY A 150 10.68 -4.54 1.48
CA GLY A 150 10.63 -5.55 2.56
C GLY A 150 9.34 -5.57 3.38
N GLY A 151 8.28 -4.92 2.89
CA GLY A 151 6.96 -4.89 3.50
C GLY A 151 6.03 -5.99 2.99
N ALA A 152 4.74 -5.83 3.27
CA ALA A 152 3.68 -6.72 2.76
C ALA A 152 2.48 -5.89 2.28
N ALA A 153 1.69 -6.46 1.37
CA ALA A 153 0.49 -5.84 0.83
C ALA A 153 -0.60 -6.88 0.51
N ILE A 154 -1.77 -6.73 1.13
CA ILE A 154 -2.92 -7.67 1.00
C ILE A 154 -4.22 -6.90 0.76
N ASP A 155 -5.22 -7.58 0.19
CA ASP A 155 -6.60 -7.06 0.03
C ASP A 155 -7.54 -7.45 1.19
N GLY A 156 -6.98 -8.03 2.26
CA GLY A 156 -7.70 -8.64 3.38
C GLY A 156 -7.98 -10.14 3.21
N LYS A 157 -7.70 -10.71 2.03
CA LYS A 157 -7.87 -12.14 1.75
C LYS A 157 -6.60 -12.78 1.15
N GLN A 158 -5.95 -12.09 0.22
CA GLN A 158 -4.79 -12.57 -0.50
C GLN A 158 -3.80 -11.42 -0.77
N ARG A 159 -2.61 -11.78 -1.24
CA ARG A 159 -1.57 -10.84 -1.67
C ARG A 159 -2.02 -10.06 -2.91
N ILE A 160 -1.88 -8.74 -2.88
CA ILE A 160 -2.39 -7.86 -3.96
C ILE A 160 -1.76 -8.18 -5.31
N LEU A 161 -0.44 -8.43 -5.35
CA LEU A 161 0.27 -8.69 -6.59
C LEU A 161 -0.14 -10.00 -7.29
N ASP A 162 -0.80 -10.91 -6.57
CA ASP A 162 -1.27 -12.18 -7.12
C ASP A 162 -2.72 -12.12 -7.65
N ILE A 163 -3.40 -10.99 -7.48
CA ILE A 163 -4.76 -10.79 -7.99
C ILE A 163 -4.72 -10.64 -9.51
N LYS A 164 -5.42 -11.54 -10.22
CA LYS A 164 -5.65 -11.40 -11.67
C LYS A 164 -6.78 -10.39 -11.93
N PRO A 165 -6.50 -9.25 -12.59
CA PRO A 165 -7.52 -8.25 -12.88
C PRO A 165 -8.57 -8.76 -13.87
N SER A 166 -9.83 -8.46 -13.59
CA SER A 166 -10.99 -8.71 -14.45
C SER A 166 -11.39 -7.50 -15.30
N SER A 167 -10.98 -6.29 -14.89
CA SER A 167 -11.26 -5.04 -15.59
C SER A 167 -10.19 -4.00 -15.28
N ILE A 168 -9.97 -3.06 -16.22
CA ILE A 168 -9.00 -1.98 -16.05
C ILE A 168 -9.32 -1.04 -14.87
N HIS A 169 -10.59 -0.97 -14.48
CA HIS A 169 -11.07 -0.13 -13.37
C HIS A 169 -11.49 -0.95 -12.15
N GLU A 170 -11.07 -2.23 -12.08
CA GLU A 170 -11.32 -3.07 -10.91
C GLU A 170 -10.79 -2.39 -9.65
N ARG A 171 -11.62 -2.39 -8.61
CA ARG A 171 -11.27 -1.87 -7.29
C ARG A 171 -10.94 -3.01 -6.35
N CYS A 172 -10.07 -2.73 -5.39
CA CYS A 172 -9.80 -3.64 -4.29
C CYS A 172 -9.64 -2.87 -2.96
N PRO A 173 -9.92 -3.54 -1.82
CA PRO A 173 -9.38 -3.12 -0.53
C PRO A 173 -7.86 -3.18 -0.55
N VAL A 174 -7.21 -2.38 0.28
CA VAL A 174 -5.74 -2.31 0.34
C VAL A 174 -5.27 -2.19 1.77
N PHE A 175 -4.36 -3.07 2.16
CA PHE A 175 -3.62 -3.00 3.42
C PHE A 175 -2.15 -3.25 3.14
N MET A 176 -1.29 -2.26 3.39
CA MET A 176 0.13 -2.36 3.05
C MET A 176 1.02 -1.62 4.03
N GLY A 177 2.23 -2.14 4.22
CA GLY A 177 3.24 -1.52 5.06
C GLY A 177 4.15 -2.53 5.72
N SER A 178 4.51 -2.25 6.98
CA SER A 178 5.35 -3.08 7.83
C SER A 178 4.79 -4.50 7.90
N LYS A 179 5.62 -5.49 7.56
CA LYS A 179 5.19 -6.89 7.41
C LYS A 179 4.52 -7.46 8.66
N ASP A 180 4.99 -7.10 9.86
CA ASP A 180 4.42 -7.60 11.11
C ASP A 180 3.06 -6.93 11.41
N ASP A 181 2.87 -5.67 11.03
CA ASP A 181 1.59 -4.97 11.20
C ASP A 181 0.53 -5.50 10.23
N VAL A 182 0.93 -5.77 8.98
CA VAL A 182 0.04 -6.40 7.98
C VAL A 182 -0.32 -7.82 8.41
N LYS A 183 0.63 -8.56 8.98
CA LYS A 183 0.40 -9.92 9.49
C LYS A 183 -0.60 -9.94 10.65
N ASP A 184 -0.46 -9.04 11.62
CA ASP A 184 -1.42 -8.90 12.74
C ASP A 184 -2.86 -8.71 12.19
N LEU A 185 -3.02 -7.87 11.16
CA LEU A 185 -4.32 -7.63 10.51
C LEU A 185 -4.82 -8.86 9.73
N GLU A 186 -3.93 -9.54 8.99
CA GLU A 186 -4.26 -10.75 8.23
C GLU A 186 -4.79 -11.87 9.15
N GLU A 187 -4.22 -12.02 10.35
CA GLU A 187 -4.68 -12.97 11.36
C GLU A 187 -6.10 -12.66 11.84
N LEU A 188 -6.46 -11.38 11.99
CA LEU A 188 -7.82 -10.96 12.31
C LEU A 188 -8.80 -11.26 11.17
N TYR A 189 -8.41 -11.02 9.92
CA TYR A 189 -9.23 -11.44 8.78
C TYR A 189 -9.44 -12.95 8.73
N LYS A 190 -8.41 -13.75 9.01
CA LYS A 190 -8.51 -15.21 9.10
C LYS A 190 -9.43 -15.67 10.25
N LYS A 191 -9.40 -14.98 11.39
CA LYS A 191 -10.27 -15.24 12.54
C LYS A 191 -11.74 -14.98 12.20
N HIS A 192 -12.04 -13.82 11.61
CA HIS A 192 -13.42 -13.39 11.31
C HIS A 192 -14.02 -14.07 10.07
N ASN A 193 -13.21 -14.50 9.09
CA ASN A 193 -13.73 -15.23 7.91
C ASN A 193 -14.03 -16.72 8.20
N LYS A 194 -13.59 -17.25 9.35
CA LYS A 194 -13.90 -18.62 9.80
C LYS A 194 -15.14 -18.70 10.70
N ALA A 195 -15.62 -17.56 11.18
CA ALA A 195 -16.83 -17.42 12.00
C ALA A 195 -18.04 -17.18 11.09
#